data_AF-A0A7C4I5Y0-F1
#
_entry.id   AF-A0A7C4I5Y0-F1
#
_cell.length_a   1.000
_cell.length_b   1.000
_cell.length_c   1.000
_cell.angle_alpha   90.00
_cell.angle_beta   90.00
_cell.angle_gamma   90.00
#
_symmetry.space_group_name_H-M   'P 1'
#
loop_
_entity.id
_entity.type
_entity.pdbx_description
1 polymer ?
#
loop_
_entity_poly.entity_id
_entity_poly.type
_entity_poly.pdbx_seq_one_letter_code
_entity_poly.pdbx_strand_id
1 'polypeptide(L)'
;MPTRFRKVRKKRGSRTHGWGQIGQHRKSGARGGHGATGKHKHKWTWVLKYDRDYFGKHGFFRPNRKEIKTVNLLQLSTLVENMEEKNEVKMVNGKIVVDLQSIGIRKVVGGGEVSKPLLVIVERWTKSAEEKIKQAGGELVKPGEIKV
;
A
#
# COMPACT_ATOMS: atom_id res chain seq x y z
N MET A 1 -5.45 -16.47 -25.72
CA MET A 1 -5.86 -15.39 -26.66
C MET A 1 -6.20 -15.98 -28.02
N PRO A 2 -7.37 -15.69 -28.59
CA PRO A 2 -7.75 -16.19 -29.92
C PRO A 2 -6.80 -15.68 -31.00
N THR A 3 -6.38 -16.57 -31.91
CA THR A 3 -5.39 -16.23 -32.95
C THR A 3 -5.93 -15.29 -34.03
N ARG A 4 -7.25 -15.12 -34.12
CA ARG A 4 -7.97 -14.27 -35.09
C ARG A 4 -7.63 -12.79 -34.93
N PHE A 5 -7.50 -12.29 -33.70
CA PHE A 5 -7.25 -10.87 -33.42
C PHE A 5 -5.76 -10.49 -33.37
N ARG A 6 -4.85 -11.43 -33.64
CA ARG A 6 -3.41 -11.13 -33.66
C ARG A 6 -3.04 -10.36 -34.93
N LYS A 7 -2.28 -9.27 -34.78
CA LYS A 7 -1.75 -8.45 -35.89
C LYS A 7 -1.06 -9.24 -37.01
N VAL A 8 -0.53 -10.44 -36.69
CA VAL A 8 0.11 -11.32 -37.67
C VAL A 8 -0.82 -11.69 -38.81
N ARG A 9 -2.13 -11.91 -38.56
CA ARG A 9 -3.10 -12.31 -39.59
C ARG A 9 -3.26 -11.20 -40.63
N LYS A 10 -3.49 -9.95 -40.20
CA LYS A 10 -3.57 -8.77 -41.08
C LYS A 10 -2.25 -8.50 -41.83
N LYS A 11 -1.11 -8.83 -41.22
CA LYS A 11 0.22 -8.57 -41.80
C LYS A 11 0.76 -9.70 -42.69
N ARG A 12 0.06 -10.83 -42.86
CA ARG A 12 0.43 -11.86 -43.86
C ARG A 12 0.32 -11.26 -45.25
N GLY A 13 1.35 -11.41 -46.08
CA GLY A 13 1.48 -10.74 -47.38
C GLY A 13 2.14 -9.36 -47.33
N SER A 14 2.42 -8.82 -46.14
CA SER A 14 3.25 -7.62 -46.01
C SER A 14 4.74 -7.97 -46.04
N ARG A 15 5.56 -7.20 -46.78
CA ARG A 15 6.99 -7.47 -46.96
C ARG A 15 7.82 -7.44 -45.66
N THR A 16 7.49 -6.56 -44.71
CA THR A 16 8.34 -6.30 -43.52
C THR A 16 7.65 -6.52 -42.18
N HIS A 17 6.39 -6.96 -42.18
CA HIS A 17 5.56 -7.05 -40.97
C HIS A 17 5.53 -5.75 -40.12
N GLY A 18 5.79 -4.59 -40.74
CA GLY A 18 5.80 -3.27 -40.10
C GLY A 18 7.05 -2.93 -39.29
N TRP A 19 8.18 -3.59 -39.55
CA TRP A 19 9.48 -3.27 -38.94
C TRP A 19 10.35 -2.31 -39.78
N GLY A 20 9.78 -1.73 -40.83
CA GLY A 20 10.49 -0.87 -41.78
C GLY A 20 11.34 -1.64 -42.78
N GLN A 21 11.82 -0.97 -43.83
CA GLN A 21 12.61 -1.60 -44.90
C GLN A 21 14.10 -1.74 -44.55
N ILE A 22 14.67 -0.77 -43.84
CA ILE A 22 16.12 -0.63 -43.65
C ILE A 22 16.59 -1.28 -42.33
N GLY A 23 16.01 -0.85 -41.19
CA GLY A 23 16.44 -1.30 -39.86
C GLY A 23 16.05 -2.74 -39.51
N GLN A 24 14.86 -3.18 -39.97
CA GLN A 24 14.27 -4.51 -39.78
C GLN A 24 14.21 -4.98 -38.31
N HIS A 25 13.56 -6.11 -38.06
CA HIS A 25 13.53 -6.73 -36.73
C HIS A 25 14.75 -7.63 -36.51
N ARG A 26 15.89 -7.02 -36.23
CA ARG A 26 17.13 -7.76 -35.90
C ARG A 26 17.16 -8.20 -34.43
N LYS A 27 18.20 -8.96 -34.07
CA LYS A 27 18.42 -9.51 -32.73
C LYS A 27 18.78 -8.40 -31.71
N SER A 28 19.38 -8.77 -30.58
CA SER A 28 19.71 -7.88 -29.46
C SER A 28 20.55 -6.66 -29.80
N GLY A 29 21.39 -6.71 -30.85
CA GLY A 29 22.16 -5.55 -31.31
C GLY A 29 21.27 -4.34 -31.62
N ALA A 30 20.12 -4.56 -32.28
CA ALA A 30 19.16 -3.49 -32.57
C ALA A 30 18.46 -2.94 -31.32
N ARG A 31 18.48 -3.67 -30.21
CA ARG A 31 17.95 -3.23 -28.90
C ARG A 31 19.04 -2.61 -28.01
N GLY A 32 20.28 -2.52 -28.51
CA GLY A 32 21.43 -2.06 -27.74
C GLY A 32 21.83 -3.04 -26.62
N GLY A 33 21.78 -4.35 -26.89
CA GLY A 33 22.15 -5.42 -25.96
C GLY A 33 20.95 -6.13 -25.31
N HIS A 34 21.24 -7.16 -24.52
CA HIS A 34 20.23 -7.90 -23.76
C HIS A 34 19.97 -7.25 -22.39
N GLY A 35 18.72 -7.21 -21.96
CA GLY A 35 18.34 -6.72 -20.63
C GLY A 35 18.78 -5.28 -20.34
N ALA A 36 19.32 -5.07 -19.13
CA ALA A 36 19.77 -3.77 -18.63
C ALA A 36 21.15 -3.32 -19.18
N THR A 37 21.67 -3.99 -20.20
CA THR A 37 22.94 -3.61 -20.82
C THR A 37 22.88 -2.19 -21.38
N GLY A 38 23.95 -1.42 -21.16
CA GLY A 38 24.08 -0.07 -21.66
C GLY A 38 23.49 1.01 -20.75
N LYS A 39 22.85 0.65 -19.63
CA LYS A 39 22.29 1.63 -18.67
C LYS A 39 23.34 2.61 -18.14
N HIS A 40 24.62 2.23 -18.05
CA HIS A 40 25.75 3.13 -17.71
C HIS A 40 26.61 3.52 -18.93
N LYS A 41 26.07 3.42 -20.15
CA LYS A 41 26.74 3.75 -21.42
C LYS A 41 25.74 4.39 -22.40
N HIS A 42 25.45 3.75 -23.53
CA HIS A 42 24.58 4.28 -24.59
C HIS A 42 23.09 4.40 -24.22
N LYS A 43 22.64 3.83 -23.10
CA LYS A 43 21.28 4.02 -22.54
C LYS A 43 21.27 4.94 -21.31
N TRP A 44 22.36 5.67 -21.06
CA TRP A 44 22.46 6.54 -19.88
C TRP A 44 21.39 7.62 -19.83
N THR A 45 21.04 8.22 -20.98
CA THR A 45 19.96 9.21 -21.08
C THR A 45 18.60 8.66 -20.62
N TRP A 46 18.34 7.37 -20.86
CA TRP A 46 17.11 6.72 -20.38
C TRP A 46 17.10 6.60 -18.85
N VAL A 47 18.24 6.22 -18.26
CA VAL A 47 18.39 6.11 -16.80
C VAL A 47 18.20 7.48 -16.15
N LEU A 48 18.87 8.51 -16.67
CA LEU A 48 18.72 9.88 -16.17
C LEU A 48 17.28 10.41 -16.24
N LYS A 49 16.51 10.01 -17.25
CA LYS A 49 15.14 10.50 -17.44
C LYS A 49 14.10 9.72 -16.63
N TYR A 50 14.23 8.40 -16.58
CA TYR A 50 13.16 7.53 -16.09
C TYR A 50 13.51 6.77 -14.80
N ASP A 51 14.79 6.65 -14.46
CA ASP A 51 15.27 5.72 -13.43
C ASP A 51 16.55 6.29 -12.77
N ARG A 52 16.45 7.49 -12.22
CA ARG A 52 17.61 8.28 -11.73
C ARG A 52 18.39 7.58 -10.63
N ASP A 53 17.69 6.86 -9.77
CA ASP A 53 18.26 6.16 -8.61
C ASP A 53 18.62 4.69 -8.93
N TYR A 54 18.69 4.32 -10.22
CA TYR A 54 19.01 2.95 -10.64
C TYR A 54 20.38 2.48 -10.18
N PHE A 55 21.36 3.38 -10.18
CA PHE A 55 22.72 3.10 -9.72
C PHE A 55 22.99 3.84 -8.42
N GLY A 56 23.52 3.12 -7.44
CA GLY A 56 23.89 3.69 -6.14
C GLY A 56 23.52 2.75 -5.00
N LYS A 57 23.89 3.16 -3.80
CA LYS A 57 23.40 2.58 -2.54
C LYS A 57 22.89 3.74 -1.69
N HIS A 58 21.71 3.59 -1.11
CA HIS A 58 21.09 4.62 -0.27
C HIS A 58 20.81 4.05 1.12
N GLY A 59 21.31 4.74 2.15
CA GLY A 59 21.09 4.36 3.54
C GLY A 59 21.69 3.03 3.94
N PHE A 60 21.09 2.38 4.94
CA PHE A 60 21.51 1.08 5.48
C PHE A 60 20.29 0.24 5.83
N PHE A 61 20.44 -1.09 5.73
CA PHE A 61 19.40 -2.03 6.12
C PHE A 61 19.50 -2.37 7.60
N ARG A 62 18.38 -2.27 8.34
CA ARG A 62 18.29 -2.69 9.74
C ARG A 62 17.72 -4.12 9.80
N PRO A 63 18.50 -5.15 10.21
CA PRO A 63 18.02 -6.54 10.24
C PRO A 63 16.79 -6.74 11.13
N ASN A 64 16.74 -6.04 12.27
CA ASN A 64 15.69 -6.20 13.28
C ASN A 64 14.63 -5.08 13.19
N ARG A 65 14.15 -4.77 11.99
CA ARG A 65 13.09 -3.75 11.80
C ARG A 65 11.78 -4.25 12.40
N LYS A 66 11.29 -3.58 13.45
CA LYS A 66 9.96 -3.83 14.02
C LYS A 66 8.89 -3.20 13.13
N GLU A 67 7.99 -4.01 12.59
CA GLU A 67 6.81 -3.51 11.88
C GLU A 67 5.67 -3.27 12.88
N ILE A 68 5.14 -2.04 12.88
CA ILE A 68 4.03 -1.65 13.74
C ILE A 68 2.80 -1.60 12.85
N LYS A 69 1.85 -2.51 13.07
CA LYS A 69 0.56 -2.48 12.39
C LYS A 69 -0.25 -1.29 12.88
N THR A 70 -0.74 -0.50 11.94
CA THR A 70 -1.51 0.71 12.20
C THR A 70 -2.92 0.59 11.64
N VAL A 71 -3.88 1.25 12.27
CA VAL A 71 -5.27 1.37 11.78
C VAL A 71 -5.68 2.83 11.66
N ASN A 72 -6.44 3.14 10.62
CA ASN A 72 -7.06 4.46 10.44
C ASN A 72 -8.44 4.51 11.09
N LEU A 73 -8.92 5.72 11.41
CA LEU A 73 -10.25 5.93 11.98
C LEU A 73 -11.38 5.41 11.08
N LEU A 74 -11.26 5.59 9.75
CA LEU A 74 -12.24 5.04 8.80
C LEU A 74 -12.34 3.51 8.92
N GLN A 75 -11.20 2.82 8.95
CA GLN A 75 -11.16 1.36 9.08
C GLN A 75 -11.70 0.92 10.44
N LEU A 76 -11.48 1.72 11.47
CA LEU A 76 -11.99 1.48 12.81
C LEU A 76 -13.52 1.60 12.86
N SER A 77 -14.13 2.56 12.15
CA SER A 77 -15.59 2.64 12.00
C SER A 77 -16.18 1.39 11.33
N THR A 78 -15.58 0.96 10.22
CA THR A 78 -16.00 -0.27 9.52
C THR A 78 -15.83 -1.52 10.39
N LEU A 79 -14.78 -1.56 11.21
CA LEU A 79 -14.54 -2.66 12.14
C LEU A 79 -15.63 -2.73 13.22
N VAL A 80 -16.06 -1.58 13.72
CA VAL A 80 -17.18 -1.47 14.68
C VAL A 80 -18.50 -1.90 14.04
N GLU A 81 -18.80 -1.46 12.82
CA GLU A 81 -20.01 -1.88 12.09
C GLU A 81 -20.06 -3.41 11.90
N ASN A 82 -18.95 -4.01 11.49
CA ASN A 82 -18.85 -5.47 11.36
C ASN A 82 -19.00 -6.21 12.69
N MET A 83 -18.56 -5.63 13.81
CA MET A 83 -18.74 -6.21 15.15
C MET A 83 -20.20 -6.12 15.60
N GLU A 84 -20.88 -5.02 15.27
CA GLU A 84 -22.31 -4.85 15.51
C GLU A 84 -23.13 -5.87 14.72
N GLU A 85 -22.84 -6.08 13.43
CA GLU A 85 -23.51 -7.10 12.61
C GLU A 85 -23.35 -8.53 13.16
N LYS A 86 -22.21 -8.81 13.80
CA LYS A 86 -21.91 -10.12 14.39
C LYS A 86 -22.37 -10.29 15.84
N ASN A 87 -22.95 -9.26 16.45
CA ASN A 87 -23.31 -9.22 17.88
C ASN A 87 -22.14 -9.49 18.86
N GLU A 88 -20.89 -9.22 18.45
CA GLU A 88 -19.70 -9.42 19.30
C GLU A 88 -19.34 -8.15 20.11
N VAL A 89 -20.28 -7.22 20.24
CA VAL A 89 -20.04 -5.89 20.82
C VAL A 89 -20.04 -5.96 22.34
N LYS A 90 -18.90 -5.63 22.95
CA LYS A 90 -18.82 -5.37 24.39
C LYS A 90 -19.08 -3.90 24.65
N MET A 91 -20.11 -3.61 25.45
CA MET A 91 -20.43 -2.25 25.89
C MET A 91 -19.98 -2.06 27.33
N VAL A 92 -19.26 -0.97 27.60
CA VAL A 92 -18.90 -0.53 28.95
C VAL A 92 -19.26 0.94 29.06
N ASN A 93 -20.07 1.32 30.06
CA ASN A 93 -20.52 2.70 30.29
C ASN A 93 -21.15 3.37 29.05
N GLY A 94 -21.90 2.62 28.24
CA GLY A 94 -22.54 3.14 27.02
C GLY A 94 -21.60 3.38 25.84
N LYS A 95 -20.32 2.98 25.93
CA LYS A 95 -19.32 3.06 24.86
C LYS A 95 -19.01 1.66 24.31
N ILE A 96 -18.79 1.57 22.99
CA ILE A 96 -18.36 0.33 22.34
C ILE A 96 -16.88 0.12 22.60
N VAL A 97 -16.52 -1.00 23.22
CA VAL A 97 -15.13 -1.34 23.53
C VAL A 97 -14.49 -2.04 22.34
N VAL A 98 -13.41 -1.45 21.82
CA VAL A 98 -12.62 -2.01 20.72
C VAL A 98 -11.20 -2.29 21.21
N ASP A 99 -10.90 -3.58 21.41
CA ASP A 99 -9.55 -4.02 21.75
C ASP A 99 -8.72 -4.25 20.48
N LEU A 100 -7.92 -3.25 20.11
CA LEU A 100 -7.05 -3.33 18.93
C LEU A 100 -5.79 -4.18 19.20
N GLN A 101 -5.41 -4.38 20.46
CA GLN A 101 -4.25 -5.19 20.80
C GLN A 101 -4.52 -6.68 20.54
N SER A 102 -5.73 -7.16 20.85
CA SER A 102 -6.16 -8.53 20.54
C SER A 102 -6.04 -8.85 19.03
N ILE A 103 -6.26 -7.84 18.19
CA ILE A 103 -6.19 -7.91 16.72
C ILE A 103 -4.75 -7.71 16.21
N GLY A 104 -3.79 -7.45 17.11
CA GLY A 104 -2.38 -7.23 16.80
C GLY A 104 -2.07 -5.86 16.19
N ILE A 105 -2.97 -4.90 16.36
CA ILE A 105 -2.79 -3.50 15.95
C ILE A 105 -2.22 -2.72 17.14
N ARG A 106 -1.13 -1.99 16.91
CA ARG A 106 -0.41 -1.28 17.99
C ARG A 106 -0.51 0.23 17.89
N LYS A 107 -1.00 0.78 16.78
CA LYS A 107 -1.11 2.23 16.60
C LYS A 107 -2.37 2.66 15.85
N VAL A 108 -3.07 3.65 16.39
CA VAL A 108 -4.17 4.35 15.69
C VAL A 108 -3.66 5.64 15.03
N VAL A 109 -4.13 5.91 13.81
CA VAL A 109 -3.79 7.10 13.02
C VAL A 109 -5.07 7.84 12.60
N GLY A 110 -5.04 9.17 12.60
CA GLY A 110 -6.21 10.05 12.42
C GLY A 110 -6.79 10.17 11.00
N GLY A 111 -6.61 9.17 10.14
CA GLY A 111 -7.18 9.17 8.78
C GLY A 111 -8.67 8.81 8.79
N GLY A 112 -9.53 9.74 8.39
CA GLY A 112 -11.00 9.58 8.43
C GLY A 112 -11.66 10.22 9.66
N GLU A 113 -12.91 9.87 9.91
CA GLU A 113 -13.76 10.34 11.00
C GLU A 113 -14.43 9.17 11.71
N VAL A 114 -14.83 9.40 12.96
CA VAL A 114 -15.60 8.45 13.76
C VAL A 114 -16.80 9.21 14.30
N SER A 115 -18.00 8.68 14.11
CA SER A 115 -19.25 9.27 14.59
C SER A 115 -19.74 8.64 15.89
N LYS A 116 -19.38 7.38 16.15
CA LYS A 116 -19.81 6.61 17.32
C LYS A 116 -18.88 6.86 18.53
N PRO A 117 -19.40 6.86 19.76
CA PRO A 117 -18.59 6.93 20.97
C PRO A 117 -17.90 5.57 21.22
N LEU A 118 -16.57 5.54 21.07
CA LEU A 118 -15.77 4.32 21.17
C LEU A 118 -14.78 4.39 22.33
N LEU A 119 -14.62 3.27 23.05
CA LEU A 119 -13.51 3.05 23.97
C LEU A 119 -12.45 2.20 23.26
N VAL A 120 -11.38 2.83 22.78
CA VAL A 120 -10.35 2.17 21.98
C VAL A 120 -9.13 1.84 22.84
N ILE A 121 -8.78 0.56 22.92
CA ILE A 121 -7.63 0.07 23.67
C ILE A 121 -6.45 -0.09 22.71
N VAL A 122 -5.41 0.74 22.86
CA VAL A 122 -4.24 0.69 21.97
C VAL A 122 -2.97 1.24 22.63
N GLU A 123 -1.82 0.68 22.26
CA GLU A 123 -0.51 1.07 22.80
C GLU A 123 -0.12 2.52 22.43
N ARG A 124 -0.41 2.94 21.19
CA ARG A 124 0.00 4.23 20.64
C ARG A 124 -1.09 4.86 19.78
N TRP A 125 -1.14 6.19 19.77
CA TRP A 125 -2.05 6.94 18.89
C TRP A 125 -1.41 8.25 18.44
N THR A 126 -1.95 8.86 17.37
CA THR A 126 -1.58 10.21 16.92
C THR A 126 -2.45 11.27 17.61
N LYS A 127 -1.91 12.48 17.80
CA LYS A 127 -2.67 13.62 18.38
C LYS A 127 -4.00 13.89 17.65
N SER A 128 -3.95 13.86 16.32
CA SER A 128 -5.14 14.01 15.47
C SER A 128 -6.19 12.91 15.64
N ALA A 129 -5.78 11.69 16.03
CA ALA A 129 -6.73 10.61 16.28
C ALA A 129 -7.42 10.81 17.64
N GLU A 130 -6.66 11.26 18.62
CA GLU A 130 -7.16 11.55 19.97
C GLU A 130 -8.21 12.65 19.96
N GLU A 131 -7.95 13.76 19.26
CA GLU A 131 -8.89 14.88 19.12
C GLU A 131 -10.21 14.43 18.50
N LYS A 132 -10.14 13.69 17.38
CA LYS A 132 -11.33 13.20 16.67
C LYS A 132 -12.15 12.18 17.47
N ILE A 133 -11.47 11.26 18.17
CA ILE A 133 -12.16 10.27 19.00
C ILE A 133 -12.82 10.96 20.20
N LYS A 134 -12.16 11.94 20.83
CA LYS A 134 -12.76 12.75 21.91
C LYS A 134 -13.95 13.57 21.42
N GLN A 135 -13.88 14.16 20.22
CA GLN A 135 -15.00 14.87 19.60
C GLN A 135 -16.22 13.97 19.37
N ALA A 136 -16.00 12.69 19.05
CA ALA A 136 -17.05 11.68 18.90
C ALA A 136 -17.60 11.15 20.25
N GLY A 137 -17.13 11.69 21.40
CA GLY A 137 -17.49 11.18 22.73
C GLY A 137 -16.78 9.89 23.13
N GLY A 138 -15.77 9.48 22.37
CA GLY A 138 -14.93 8.32 22.64
C GLY A 138 -13.74 8.61 23.54
N GLU A 139 -13.04 7.55 23.92
CA GLU A 139 -11.87 7.59 24.81
C GLU A 139 -10.84 6.57 24.35
N LEU A 140 -9.56 6.93 24.46
CA LEU A 140 -8.43 6.05 24.15
C LEU A 140 -7.73 5.69 25.44
N VAL A 141 -7.48 4.40 25.65
CA VAL A 141 -6.83 3.88 26.86
C VAL A 141 -5.64 3.00 26.49
N LYS A 142 -4.62 3.01 27.34
CA LYS A 142 -3.50 2.09 27.18
C LYS A 142 -3.87 0.69 27.69
N PRO A 143 -3.25 -0.35 27.11
CA PRO A 143 -3.43 -1.71 27.60
C PRO A 143 -2.91 -1.82 29.04
N GLY A 144 -3.80 -2.15 29.98
CA GLY A 144 -3.49 -2.28 31.41
C GLY A 144 -4.00 -1.14 32.30
N GLU A 145 -4.52 -0.04 31.75
CA GLU A 145 -5.14 1.04 32.52
C GLU A 145 -6.65 0.82 32.76
N ILE A 146 -7.19 -0.30 32.26
CA ILE A 146 -8.60 -0.67 32.48
C ILE A 146 -8.74 -1.30 33.86
N LYS A 147 -9.16 -0.50 34.83
CA LYS A 147 -9.83 -1.02 36.01
C LYS A 147 -11.22 -1.48 35.58
N VAL A 148 -11.39 -2.80 35.41
CA VAL A 148 -12.71 -3.42 35.56
C VAL A 148 -13.10 -3.34 37.03
#